data_AF-A0A1G1NGR5-F1
#
_entry.id   AF-A0A1G1NGR5-F1
#
_cell.length_a   1.000
_cell.length_b   1.000
_cell.length_c   1.000
_cell.angle_alpha   90.00
_cell.angle_beta   90.00
_cell.angle_gamma   90.00
#
_symmetry.space_group_name_H-M   'P 1'
#
loop_
_entity.id
_entity.type
_entity.pdbx_description
1 polymer ?
#
loop_
_entity_poly.entity_id
_entity_poly.type
_entity_poly.pdbx_seq_one_letter_code
_entity_poly.pdbx_strand_id
1 'polypeptide(L)'
;MKLENVKSLEDLILYGHISGLITIFLGMVVIAMDITNSDFRHIQVGIFICVVGYAFVKIAQKGETILLGERKIQGNSEDET
;
A
#
# COMPACT_ATOMS: atom_id res chain seq x y z
N MET A 1 -10.86 11.17 -16.38
CA MET A 1 -10.81 9.73 -16.76
C MET A 1 -12.22 9.16 -16.93
N LYS A 2 -12.41 8.01 -17.60
CA LYS A 2 -13.69 7.28 -17.54
C LYS A 2 -13.96 6.88 -16.07
N LEU A 3 -15.22 6.96 -15.64
CA LEU A 3 -15.67 6.64 -14.27
C LEU A 3 -15.15 5.26 -13.78
N GLU A 4 -15.11 4.29 -14.69
CA GLU A 4 -14.61 2.94 -14.45
C GLU A 4 -13.14 2.93 -14.02
N ASN A 5 -12.30 3.78 -14.62
CA ASN A 5 -10.87 3.87 -14.33
C ASN A 5 -10.60 4.48 -12.93
N VAL A 6 -11.45 5.42 -12.50
CA VAL A 6 -11.39 6.03 -11.16
C VAL A 6 -11.72 4.98 -10.10
N LYS A 7 -12.76 4.17 -10.36
CA LYS A 7 -13.15 3.09 -9.45
C LYS A 7 -12.08 1.98 -9.36
N SER A 8 -11.51 1.57 -10.49
CA SER A 8 -10.42 0.59 -10.48
C SER A 8 -9.17 1.11 -9.76
N LEU A 9 -8.88 2.40 -9.84
CA LEU A 9 -7.78 3.02 -9.10
C LEU A 9 -8.05 3.02 -7.59
N GLU A 10 -9.27 3.33 -7.18
CA GLU A 10 -9.71 3.30 -5.78
C GLU A 10 -9.60 1.88 -5.17
N ASP A 11 -10.08 0.86 -5.90
CA ASP A 11 -9.95 -0.54 -5.49
C ASP A 11 -8.47 -0.98 -5.40
N LEU A 12 -7.63 -0.52 -6.34
CA LEU A 12 -6.20 -0.82 -6.33
C LEU A 12 -5.48 -0.20 -5.11
N ILE A 13 -5.84 1.04 -4.75
CA ILE A 13 -5.29 1.73 -3.57
C ILE A 13 -5.69 0.97 -2.30
N LEU A 14 -6.96 0.60 -2.18
CA LEU A 14 -7.48 -0.14 -1.02
C LEU A 14 -6.80 -1.51 -0.89
N TYR A 15 -6.66 -2.22 -2.01
CA TYR A 15 -5.93 -3.50 -2.05
C TYR A 15 -4.44 -3.32 -1.69
N GLY A 16 -3.79 -2.25 -2.18
CA GLY A 16 -2.40 -1.93 -1.84
C GLY A 16 -2.18 -1.66 -0.35
N HIS A 17 -3.11 -0.96 0.31
CA HIS A 17 -3.08 -0.75 1.75
C HIS A 17 -3.25 -2.04 2.55
N ILE A 18 -4.26 -2.85 2.21
CA ILE A 18 -4.57 -4.09 2.93
C ILE A 18 -3.45 -5.11 2.73
N SER A 19 -3.03 -5.33 1.49
CA SER A 19 -1.94 -6.26 1.16
C SER A 19 -0.63 -5.83 1.84
N GLY A 20 -0.26 -4.55 1.76
CA GLY A 20 0.93 -4.03 2.43
C GLY A 20 0.90 -4.20 3.95
N LEU A 21 -0.24 -3.93 4.60
CA LEU A 21 -0.42 -4.14 6.04
C LEU A 21 -0.25 -5.62 6.43
N ILE A 22 -0.88 -6.53 5.67
CA ILE A 22 -0.76 -7.98 5.90
C ILE A 22 0.69 -8.44 5.71
N THR A 23 1.38 -7.93 4.68
CA THR A 23 2.79 -8.28 4.44
C THR A 23 3.68 -7.82 5.59
N ILE A 24 3.52 -6.60 6.11
CA ILE A 24 4.27 -6.13 7.30
C ILE A 24 4.00 -7.04 8.49
N PHE A 25 2.73 -7.41 8.72
CA PHE A 25 2.37 -8.32 9.81
C PHE A 25 3.07 -9.68 9.68
N LEU A 26 3.09 -10.27 8.48
CA LEU A 26 3.81 -11.52 8.22
C LEU A 26 5.31 -11.39 8.47
N GLY A 27 5.93 -10.27 8.07
CA GLY A 27 7.33 -10.00 8.35
C GLY A 27 7.63 -9.96 9.85
N MET A 28 6.76 -9.33 10.65
CA MET A 28 6.87 -9.32 12.11
C MET A 28 6.74 -10.71 12.73
N VAL A 29 5.84 -11.56 12.20
CA VAL A 29 5.69 -12.95 12.64
C VAL A 29 6.97 -13.76 12.36
N VAL A 30 7.55 -13.60 11.17
CA VAL A 30 8.82 -14.26 10.81
C VAL A 30 9.94 -13.84 11.76
N ILE A 31 10.08 -12.53 12.02
CA ILE A 31 11.09 -12.02 12.97
C ILE A 31 10.88 -12.62 14.37
N ALA A 32 9.63 -12.65 14.86
CA ALA A 32 9.33 -13.21 16.18
C ALA A 32 9.65 -14.72 16.27
N MET A 33 9.38 -15.46 15.20
CA MET A 33 9.70 -16.89 15.09
C MET A 33 11.22 -17.13 15.08
N ASP A 34 11.96 -16.33 14.32
CA ASP A 34 13.42 -16.41 14.24
C ASP A 34 14.10 -16.06 15.58
N ILE A 35 13.58 -15.05 16.29
CA ILE A 35 14.05 -14.71 17.64
C ILE A 35 13.81 -15.88 18.60
N THR A 36 12.64 -16.51 18.54
CA THR A 36 12.30 -17.66 19.38
C THR A 36 13.21 -18.87 19.09
N ASN A 37 13.59 -19.05 17.82
CA ASN A 37 14.50 -20.11 17.38
C ASN A 37 15.99 -19.74 17.52
N SER A 38 16.32 -18.53 18.00
CA SER A 38 17.68 -17.99 18.05
C SER A 38 18.43 -18.00 16.70
N ASP A 39 17.70 -17.99 15.57
CA ASP A 39 18.27 -17.94 14.22
C ASP A 39 18.35 -16.50 13.71
N PHE A 40 19.39 -15.79 14.13
CA PHE A 40 19.62 -14.40 13.76
C PHE A 40 20.01 -14.20 12.28
N ARG A 41 20.36 -15.26 11.56
CA ARG A 41 20.67 -15.15 10.13
C ARG A 41 19.40 -14.97 9.30
N HIS A 42 18.30 -15.57 9.73
CA HIS A 42 17.04 -15.53 9.00
C HIS A 42 16.22 -14.25 9.25
N ILE A 43 16.51 -13.51 10.32
CA ILE A 43 15.85 -12.22 10.65
C ILE A 43 15.90 -11.21 9.50
N GLN A 44 16.96 -11.24 8.68
CA GLN A 44 17.08 -10.36 7.50
C GLN A 44 15.93 -10.56 6.51
N VAL A 45 15.42 -11.78 6.37
CA VAL A 45 14.26 -12.11 5.53
C VAL A 45 13.00 -11.46 6.08
N GLY A 46 12.78 -11.55 7.39
CA GLY A 46 11.66 -10.89 8.06
C GLY A 46 11.68 -9.37 7.90
N ILE A 47 12.87 -8.75 8.03
CA ILE A 47 13.06 -7.31 7.79
C ILE A 47 12.76 -6.96 6.33
N PHE A 48 13.25 -7.75 5.37
CA PHE A 48 12.97 -7.55 3.95
C PHE A 48 11.47 -7.59 3.65
N ILE A 49 10.74 -8.55 4.21
CA ILE A 49 9.28 -8.66 4.08
C ILE A 49 8.59 -7.39 4.61
N CYS A 50 9.01 -6.87 5.78
CA CYS A 50 8.47 -5.62 6.32
C CYS A 50 8.72 -4.42 5.38
N VAL A 51 9.93 -4.30 4.80
CA VAL A 51 10.26 -3.21 3.86
C VAL A 51 9.39 -3.28 2.60
N VAL A 52 9.18 -4.47 2.05
CA VAL A 52 8.32 -4.67 0.88
C VAL A 52 6.86 -4.31 1.19
N GLY A 53 6.33 -4.75 2.34
CA GLY A 53 4.99 -4.38 2.78
C GLY A 53 4.83 -2.86 2.97
N TYR A 54 5.84 -2.20 3.54
CA TYR A 54 5.86 -0.73 3.66
C TYR A 54 5.86 -0.04 2.30
N ALA A 55 6.60 -0.58 1.32
CA ALA A 55 6.60 -0.04 -0.04
C ALA A 55 5.21 -0.11 -0.69
N PHE A 56 4.47 -1.21 -0.50
CA PHE A 56 3.09 -1.32 -0.99
C PHE A 56 2.17 -0.26 -0.38
N VAL A 57 2.25 -0.04 0.94
CA VAL A 57 1.48 1.01 1.62
C VAL A 57 1.85 2.40 1.05
N LYS A 58 3.14 2.67 0.84
CA LYS A 58 3.61 3.93 0.25
C LYS A 58 3.10 4.16 -1.17
N ILE A 59 3.04 3.11 -1.99
CA ILE A 59 2.51 3.18 -3.35
C ILE A 59 1.01 3.49 -3.31
N ALA A 60 0.26 2.83 -2.43
CA ALA A 60 -1.17 3.08 -2.25
C ALA A 60 -1.44 4.54 -1.84
N GLN A 61 -0.69 5.08 -0.88
CA GLN A 61 -0.79 6.49 -0.46
C GLN A 61 -0.50 7.48 -1.61
N LYS A 62 0.48 7.17 -2.46
CA LYS A 62 0.73 7.99 -3.65
C LYS A 62 -0.43 7.92 -4.64
N GLY A 63 -1.04 6.74 -4.81
CA GLY A 63 -2.24 6.56 -5.63
C GLY A 63 -3.41 7.40 -5.12
N GLU A 64 -3.63 7.44 -3.81
CA GLU A 64 -4.67 8.27 -3.18
C GLU A 64 -4.47 9.76 -3.46
N THR A 65 -3.22 10.24 -3.38
CA THR A 65 -2.88 11.64 -3.70
C THR A 65 -3.22 11.98 -5.16
N ILE A 66 -2.98 11.06 -6.08
CA ILE A 66 -3.32 11.23 -7.51
C ILE A 66 -4.85 11.24 -7.68
N LEU A 67 -5.57 10.32 -7.03
CA LEU A 67 -7.03 10.23 -7.09
C LEU A 67 -7.70 11.52 -6.57
N LEU A 68 -7.22 12.06 -5.46
CA LEU A 68 -7.71 13.33 -4.90
C LEU A 68 -7.38 14.53 -5.79
N GLY A 69 -6.19 14.55 -6.39
CA GLY A 69 -5.81 15.56 -7.37
C GLY A 69 -6.74 15.57 -8.60
N GLU A 70 -7.06 14.39 -9.13
CA GLU A 70 -7.98 14.23 -10.26
C GLU A 70 -9.41 14.66 -9.91
N ARG A 71 -9.95 14.24 -8.75
CA ARG A 71 -11.30 14.66 -8.33
C ARG A 71 -11.42 16.18 -8.19
N LYS A 72 -10.34 16.85 -7.73
CA LYS A 72 -10.30 18.32 -7.62
C LYS A 72 -10.31 19.00 -8.98
N ILE A 73 -9.61 18.47 -9.97
CA ILE A 73 -9.59 19.00 -11.34
C ILE A 73 -10.96 18.83 -11.99
N GLN A 74 -11.59 17.66 -11.82
CA GLN A 74 -12.86 17.35 -12.44
C GLN A 74 -14.02 18.19 -11.87
N GLY A 75 -14.05 18.44 -10.56
CA GLY A 75 -15.03 19.35 -9.95
C GLY A 75 -14.87 20.82 -10.38
N ASN A 76 -13.65 21.24 -10.73
CA ASN A 76 -13.41 22.60 -11.22
C ASN A 76 -13.83 22.78 -12.70
N SER A 77 -14.03 21.69 -13.45
CA SER A 77 -14.52 21.73 -14.83
C SER A 77 -16.05 21.71 -14.95
N GLU A 78 -16.76 21.26 -13.91
CA GLU A 78 -18.24 21.30 -13.86
C GLU A 78 -18.78 22.66 -13.36
N ASP A 79 -17.97 23.45 -12.65
CA ASP A 79 -18.32 24.82 -12.19
C ASP A 79 -18.10 25.91 -13.26
N GLU A 80 -17.43 25.61 -14.38
CA GLU A 80 -17.15 26.55 -15.49
C GLU A 80 -18.12 26.42 -16.69
N THR A 81 -19.16 25.58 -16.59
CA THR A 81 -20.24 25.42 -17.61
C THR A 81 -21.61 25.69 -17.04
#